data_AF-A0A535W629-F1
#
_entry.id   AF-A0A535W629-F1
#
_cell.length_a   1.000
_cell.length_b   1.000
_cell.length_c   1.000
_cell.angle_alpha   90.00
_cell.angle_beta   90.00
_cell.angle_gamma   90.00
#
_symmetry.space_group_name_H-M   'P 1'
#
loop_
_entity.id
_entity.type
_entity.pdbx_description
1 polymer ?
#
loop_
_entity_poly.entity_id
_entity_poly.type
_entity_poly.pdbx_seq_one_letter_code
_entity_poly.pdbx_strand_id
1 'polypeptide(L)'
;MPAPQYPPNYGPYANLGEEEKKKRLDAMVRIWQSDTKRRIEREGYREFIKATGLDEYRFSVWLRFPEWERSAVVGQVITLRRSKSGSPEDPALFSVWRRNLLLRGMPDWKVQLPNENVFNISVRITPGGLGEGSKWVVVMPKEMIPRYKPGWPTQQDWVVWTRSFDWLSIGVGFIREMLDSL
;
A
#
# COMPACT_ATOMS: atom_id res chain seq x y z
N MET A 1 25.63 4.08 -17.91
CA MET A 1 24.19 4.38 -18.04
C MET A 1 23.86 5.51 -17.08
N PRO A 2 23.19 6.59 -17.52
CA PRO A 2 22.75 7.64 -16.58
C PRO A 2 21.87 7.00 -15.51
N ALA A 3 22.09 7.36 -14.24
CA ALA A 3 21.22 6.92 -13.16
C ALA A 3 19.77 7.33 -13.51
N PRO A 4 18.77 6.45 -13.34
CA PRO A 4 17.38 6.81 -13.54
C PRO A 4 17.10 8.10 -12.77
N GLN A 5 16.73 9.16 -13.47
CA GLN A 5 16.46 10.45 -12.85
C GLN A 5 15.21 10.29 -11.99
N TYR A 6 15.31 10.71 -10.73
CA TYR A 6 14.18 10.65 -9.82
C TYR A 6 13.02 11.47 -10.40
N PRO A 7 11.81 10.89 -10.61
CA PRO A 7 10.73 11.63 -11.21
C PRO A 7 10.35 12.82 -10.31
N PRO A 8 10.11 14.02 -10.89
CA PRO A 8 9.75 15.18 -10.10
C PRO A 8 8.36 15.00 -9.47
N ASN A 9 8.06 15.81 -8.44
CA ASN A 9 6.70 15.90 -7.91
C ASN A 9 5.79 16.57 -8.95
N TYR A 10 4.56 16.06 -9.07
CA TYR A 10 3.56 16.57 -10.01
C TYR A 10 2.30 17.06 -9.30
N GLY A 11 1.45 17.78 -10.05
CA GLY A 11 0.13 18.21 -9.60
C GLY A 11 0.14 19.48 -8.74
N PRO A 12 -1.05 19.99 -8.38
CA PRO A 12 -1.23 21.29 -7.74
C PRO A 12 -0.60 21.38 -6.35
N TYR A 13 -0.27 20.24 -5.73
CA TYR A 13 0.29 20.17 -4.38
C TYR A 13 1.81 19.98 -4.35
N ALA A 14 2.47 19.85 -5.50
CA ALA A 14 3.91 19.61 -5.58
C ALA A 14 4.76 20.74 -4.95
N ASN A 15 4.28 21.98 -5.10
CA ASN A 15 4.96 23.21 -4.68
C ASN A 15 4.53 23.70 -3.28
N LEU A 16 3.67 22.96 -2.58
CA LEU A 16 3.28 23.32 -1.21
C LEU A 16 4.47 23.18 -0.26
N GLY A 17 4.42 23.93 0.84
CA GLY A 17 5.40 23.83 1.91
C GLY A 17 5.40 22.46 2.57
N GLU A 18 6.52 22.08 3.19
CA GLU A 18 6.69 20.79 3.86
C GLU A 18 5.63 20.53 4.94
N GLU A 19 5.24 21.57 5.68
CA GLU A 19 4.21 21.48 6.71
C GLU A 19 2.83 21.17 6.12
N GLU A 20 2.47 21.79 5.00
CA GLU A 20 1.20 21.56 4.32
C GLU A 20 1.15 20.17 3.69
N LYS A 21 2.27 19.74 3.10
CA LYS A 21 2.45 18.37 2.60
C LYS A 21 2.26 17.35 3.72
N LYS A 22 2.89 17.56 4.88
CA LYS A 22 2.70 16.71 6.06
C LYS A 22 1.24 16.66 6.49
N LYS A 23 0.56 17.82 6.63
CA LYS A 23 -0.87 17.89 6.98
C LYS A 23 -1.73 17.07 6.02
N ARG A 24 -1.43 17.10 4.72
CA ARG A 24 -2.13 16.32 3.71
C ARG A 24 -1.86 14.82 3.82
N LEU A 25 -0.61 14.40 4.07
CA LEU A 25 -0.28 12.99 4.31
C LEU A 25 -0.99 12.46 5.58
N ASP A 26 -1.00 13.24 6.66
CA ASP A 26 -1.70 12.90 7.90
C ASP A 26 -3.22 12.78 7.66
N ALA A 27 -3.80 13.68 6.86
CA ALA A 27 -5.20 13.59 6.46
C ALA A 27 -5.49 12.33 5.62
N MET A 28 -4.61 11.98 4.67
CA MET A 28 -4.74 10.75 3.88
C MET A 28 -4.72 9.50 4.76
N VAL A 29 -3.86 9.44 5.78
CA VAL A 29 -3.83 8.34 6.76
C VAL A 29 -5.19 8.20 7.45
N ARG A 30 -5.73 9.31 7.99
CA ARG A 30 -7.00 9.30 8.74
C ARG A 30 -8.19 8.89 7.86
N ILE A 31 -8.29 9.47 6.67
CA ILE A 31 -9.35 9.16 5.71
C ILE A 31 -9.30 7.68 5.36
N TRP A 32 -8.12 7.17 5.03
CA TRP A 32 -7.99 5.79 4.60
C TRP A 32 -8.28 4.78 5.70
N GLN A 33 -7.84 5.04 6.93
CA GLN A 33 -8.19 4.19 8.07
C GLN A 33 -9.70 4.17 8.32
N SER A 34 -10.37 5.31 8.19
CA SER A 34 -11.84 5.41 8.30
C SER A 34 -12.55 4.62 7.18
N ASP A 35 -12.11 4.78 5.94
CA ASP A 35 -12.68 4.08 4.78
C ASP A 35 -12.56 2.56 4.91
N THR A 36 -11.40 2.07 5.36
CA THR A 36 -11.20 0.63 5.56
C THR A 36 -12.07 0.09 6.69
N LYS A 37 -12.26 0.83 7.80
CA LYS A 37 -13.18 0.43 8.87
C LYS A 37 -14.62 0.31 8.38
N ARG A 38 -15.12 1.33 7.67
CA ARG A 38 -16.45 1.31 7.05
C ARG A 38 -16.60 0.16 6.06
N ARG A 39 -15.53 -0.18 5.36
CA ARG A 39 -15.51 -1.32 4.43
C ARG A 39 -15.68 -2.65 5.15
N ILE A 40 -14.99 -2.87 6.27
CA ILE A 40 -15.14 -4.07 7.11
C ILE A 40 -16.59 -4.21 7.58
N GLU A 41 -17.18 -3.10 8.06
CA GLU A 41 -18.58 -3.06 8.51
C GLU A 41 -19.57 -3.41 7.39
N ARG A 42 -19.34 -2.89 6.18
CA ARG A 42 -20.22 -3.09 5.02
C ARG A 42 -20.10 -4.47 4.37
N GLU A 43 -18.87 -4.95 4.16
CA GLU A 43 -18.61 -6.19 3.40
C GLU A 43 -18.70 -7.44 4.29
N GLY A 44 -18.63 -7.25 5.62
CA GLY A 44 -18.54 -8.33 6.58
C GLY A 44 -17.11 -8.87 6.69
N TYR A 45 -16.78 -9.38 7.87
CA TYR A 45 -15.42 -9.80 8.23
C TYR A 45 -14.84 -10.86 7.31
N ARG A 46 -15.60 -11.90 6.96
CA ARG A 46 -15.09 -13.03 6.17
C ARG A 46 -14.70 -12.63 4.75
N GLU A 47 -15.54 -11.85 4.08
CA GLU A 47 -15.25 -11.36 2.73
C GLU A 47 -14.08 -10.38 2.73
N PHE A 48 -13.98 -9.54 3.76
CA PHE A 48 -12.83 -8.65 3.93
C PHE A 48 -11.51 -9.41 4.10
N ILE A 49 -11.49 -10.45 4.94
CA ILE A 49 -10.29 -11.31 5.16
C ILE A 49 -9.84 -11.94 3.84
N LYS A 50 -10.77 -12.54 3.10
CA LYS A 50 -10.46 -13.15 1.79
C LYS A 50 -10.01 -12.12 0.76
N ALA A 51 -10.66 -10.96 0.71
CA ALA A 51 -10.31 -9.88 -0.22
C ALA A 51 -8.92 -9.28 0.08
N THR A 52 -8.55 -9.17 1.35
CA THR A 52 -7.23 -8.70 1.79
C THR A 52 -6.15 -9.78 1.67
N GLY A 53 -6.56 -11.05 1.51
CA GLY A 53 -5.68 -12.22 1.42
C GLY A 53 -5.17 -12.68 2.79
N LEU A 54 -5.86 -12.32 3.88
CA LEU A 54 -5.47 -12.69 5.24
C LEU A 54 -5.82 -14.14 5.62
N ASP A 55 -6.57 -14.82 4.76
CA ASP A 55 -6.78 -16.27 4.80
C ASP A 55 -5.57 -17.07 4.33
N GLU A 56 -4.70 -16.45 3.51
CA GLU A 56 -3.49 -17.09 3.00
C GLU A 56 -2.20 -16.45 3.52
N TYR A 57 -2.21 -15.15 3.84
CA TYR A 57 -1.05 -14.36 4.23
C TYR A 57 -1.23 -13.75 5.61
N ARG A 58 -0.13 -13.55 6.34
CA ARG A 58 -0.20 -13.00 7.71
C ARG A 58 -0.48 -11.50 7.74
N PHE A 59 0.06 -10.77 6.77
CA PHE A 59 -0.09 -9.33 6.62
C PHE A 59 -0.58 -8.98 5.22
N SER A 60 -1.44 -7.97 5.13
CA SER A 60 -1.77 -7.27 3.89
C SER A 60 -1.34 -5.82 4.05
N VAL A 61 -0.30 -5.41 3.33
CA VAL A 61 0.24 -4.04 3.40
C VAL A 61 -0.22 -3.29 2.16
N TRP A 62 -1.19 -2.40 2.34
CA TRP A 62 -1.64 -1.53 1.26
C TRP A 62 -0.76 -0.28 1.24
N LEU A 63 -0.36 0.16 0.05
CA LEU A 63 0.54 1.29 -0.15
C LEU A 63 -0.09 2.30 -1.12
N ARG A 64 -0.03 3.59 -0.77
CA ARG A 64 -0.46 4.71 -1.61
C ARG A 64 0.65 5.70 -1.85
N PHE A 65 0.84 6.05 -3.12
CA PHE A 65 1.88 6.95 -3.59
C PHE A 65 1.23 8.21 -4.16
N PRO A 66 1.25 9.34 -3.44
CA PRO A 66 0.75 10.60 -3.98
C PRO A 66 1.69 11.15 -5.06
N GLU A 67 1.14 11.65 -6.17
CA GLU A 67 1.96 12.24 -7.26
C GLU A 67 2.72 13.49 -6.83
N TRP A 68 2.21 14.19 -5.82
CA TRP A 68 2.71 15.48 -5.34
C TRP A 68 3.80 15.37 -4.27
N GLU A 69 4.01 14.17 -3.72
CA GLU A 69 5.12 13.88 -2.83
C GLU A 69 5.62 12.46 -3.08
N ARG A 70 6.38 12.30 -4.17
CA ARG A 70 6.86 11.00 -4.64
C ARG A 70 7.88 10.34 -3.72
N SER A 71 8.40 11.09 -2.73
CA SER A 71 9.30 10.55 -1.72
C SER A 71 8.57 9.99 -0.52
N ALA A 72 7.25 10.19 -0.46
CA ALA A 72 6.38 9.64 0.56
C ALA A 72 5.55 8.47 0.05
N VAL A 73 5.25 7.58 0.98
CA VAL A 73 4.27 6.51 0.80
C VAL A 73 3.41 6.46 2.05
N VAL A 74 2.10 6.40 1.85
CA VAL A 74 1.14 6.11 2.92
C VAL A 74 0.92 4.61 2.92
N GLY A 75 1.13 3.96 4.06
CA GLY A 75 0.95 2.52 4.23
C GLY A 75 -0.14 2.20 5.23
N GLN A 76 -0.92 1.17 4.95
CA GLN A 76 -1.84 0.55 5.88
C GLN A 76 -1.52 -0.94 6.00
N VAL A 77 -1.08 -1.35 7.19
CA VAL A 77 -0.89 -2.76 7.53
C VAL A 77 -2.19 -3.30 8.09
N ILE A 78 -2.66 -4.39 7.50
CA ILE A 78 -3.82 -5.15 7.93
C ILE A 78 -3.31 -6.53 8.39
N THR A 79 -3.69 -6.94 9.58
CA THR A 79 -3.35 -8.26 10.15
C THR A 79 -4.54 -8.79 10.94
N LEU A 80 -4.56 -10.08 11.21
CA LEU A 80 -5.52 -10.66 12.15
C LEU A 80 -4.96 -10.63 13.57
N ARG A 81 -5.83 -10.34 14.55
CA ARG A 81 -5.54 -10.46 15.99
C ARG A 81 -6.51 -11.42 16.63
N ARG A 82 -6.04 -12.19 17.60
CA ARG A 82 -6.92 -13.06 18.41
C ARG A 82 -8.04 -12.23 19.03
N SER A 83 -9.28 -12.61 18.75
CA SER A 83 -10.43 -11.97 19.37
C SER A 83 -10.44 -12.25 20.88
N LYS A 84 -10.82 -11.25 21.69
CA LYS A 84 -10.93 -11.39 23.15
C LYS A 84 -12.09 -12.29 23.58
N SER A 85 -13.03 -12.60 22.67
CA SER A 85 -14.28 -13.33 22.96
C SER A 85 -14.28 -14.78 22.47
N GLY A 86 -13.13 -15.33 22.05
CA GLY A 86 -13.05 -16.72 21.59
C GLY A 86 -13.69 -17.00 20.22
N SER A 87 -14.15 -15.95 19.52
CA SER A 87 -14.72 -15.96 18.17
C SER A 87 -13.68 -15.47 17.13
N PRO A 88 -13.96 -15.40 15.80
CA PRO A 88 -12.90 -15.34 14.78
C PRO A 88 -12.01 -14.10 14.90
N GLU A 89 -10.76 -14.21 14.46
CA GLU A 89 -9.75 -13.16 14.60
C GLU A 89 -10.20 -11.82 13.99
N ASP A 90 -10.02 -10.74 14.75
CA ASP A 90 -10.43 -9.40 14.35
C ASP A 90 -9.33 -8.73 13.52
N PRO A 91 -9.65 -8.14 12.34
CA PRO A 91 -8.70 -7.36 11.58
C PRO A 91 -8.24 -6.15 12.39
N ALA A 92 -6.94 -6.06 12.59
CA ALA A 92 -6.28 -4.89 13.11
C ALA A 92 -5.67 -4.06 11.97
N LEU A 93 -5.85 -2.75 12.08
CA LEU A 93 -5.36 -1.78 11.13
C LEU A 93 -4.32 -0.89 11.79
N PHE A 94 -3.15 -0.80 11.18
CA PHE A 94 -2.13 0.19 11.48
C PHE A 94 -1.89 1.03 10.23
N SER A 95 -1.85 2.36 10.36
CA SER A 95 -1.67 3.25 9.21
C SER A 95 -0.75 4.40 9.55
N VAL A 96 0.21 4.65 8.68
CA VAL A 96 1.19 5.73 8.82
C VAL A 96 1.68 6.12 7.43
N TRP A 97 2.38 7.24 7.33
CA TRP A 97 3.10 7.60 6.12
C TRP A 97 4.58 7.74 6.45
N ARG A 98 5.43 7.42 5.47
CA ARG A 98 6.88 7.51 5.62
C ARG A 98 7.51 8.13 4.40
N ARG A 99 8.70 8.71 4.59
CA ARG A 99 9.65 8.89 3.50
C ARG A 99 10.48 7.63 3.36
N ASN A 100 10.78 7.23 2.13
CA ASN A 100 11.65 6.09 1.90
C ASN A 100 12.56 6.36 0.71
N LEU A 101 13.88 6.25 0.93
CA LEU A 101 14.90 6.49 -0.10
C LEU A 101 14.78 5.50 -1.26
N LEU A 102 14.28 4.28 -1.03
CA LEU A 102 14.03 3.31 -2.09
C LEU A 102 13.05 3.86 -3.13
N LEU A 103 12.12 4.75 -2.75
CA LEU A 103 11.18 5.36 -3.70
C LEU A 103 11.88 6.18 -4.78
N ARG A 104 13.15 6.55 -4.57
CA ARG A 104 13.97 7.19 -5.61
C ARG A 104 14.22 6.32 -6.82
N GLY A 105 14.26 5.00 -6.63
CA GLY A 105 14.37 4.01 -7.71
C GLY A 105 13.02 3.50 -8.21
N MET A 106 11.89 4.03 -7.70
CA MET A 106 10.58 3.58 -8.13
C MET A 106 10.33 3.98 -9.59
N PRO A 107 9.90 3.05 -10.45
CA PRO A 107 9.54 3.36 -11.83
C PRO A 107 8.48 4.46 -11.88
N ASP A 108 8.53 5.28 -12.93
CA ASP A 108 7.55 6.36 -13.04
C ASP A 108 6.15 5.83 -13.39
N TRP A 109 5.33 5.65 -12.36
CA TRP A 109 3.94 5.21 -12.51
C TRP A 109 3.07 6.22 -13.26
N LYS A 110 3.45 7.52 -13.32
CA LYS A 110 2.70 8.54 -14.07
C LYS A 110 2.81 8.37 -15.58
N VAL A 111 3.88 7.75 -16.07
CA VAL A 111 3.99 7.39 -17.50
C VAL A 111 2.87 6.42 -17.87
N GLN A 112 2.55 5.48 -16.99
CA GLN A 112 1.50 4.49 -17.24
C GLN A 112 0.12 4.99 -16.84
N LEU A 113 0.03 5.88 -15.84
CA LEU A 113 -1.21 6.39 -15.26
C LEU A 113 -1.24 7.91 -15.26
N PRO A 114 -1.24 8.55 -16.45
CA PRO A 114 -1.08 10.00 -16.55
C PRO A 114 -2.22 10.78 -15.88
N ASN A 115 -3.42 10.19 -15.82
CA ASN A 115 -4.62 10.83 -15.27
C ASN A 115 -4.82 10.59 -13.76
N GLU A 116 -3.91 9.84 -13.13
CA GLU A 116 -4.07 9.41 -11.74
C GLU A 116 -3.21 10.23 -10.80
N ASN A 117 -3.79 10.70 -9.69
CA ASN A 117 -3.07 11.53 -8.72
C ASN A 117 -2.52 10.70 -7.55
N VAL A 118 -3.01 9.47 -7.41
CA VAL A 118 -2.55 8.51 -6.40
C VAL A 118 -2.45 7.14 -7.04
N PHE A 119 -1.29 6.52 -6.89
CA PHE A 119 -1.08 5.12 -7.25
C PHE A 119 -1.23 4.21 -6.02
N ASN A 120 -1.90 3.06 -6.19
CA ASN A 120 -2.19 2.12 -5.11
C ASN A 120 -1.68 0.72 -5.46
N ILE A 121 -1.11 0.04 -4.48
CA ILE A 121 -0.72 -1.37 -4.60
C ILE A 121 -0.87 -2.06 -3.25
N SER A 122 -1.00 -3.39 -3.25
CA SER A 122 -1.00 -4.17 -2.02
C SER A 122 0.09 -5.24 -2.08
N VAL A 123 0.82 -5.39 -0.98
CA VAL A 123 1.83 -6.43 -0.78
C VAL A 123 1.32 -7.34 0.33
N ARG A 124 1.01 -8.59 -0.01
CA ARG A 124 0.60 -9.61 0.96
C ARG A 124 1.81 -10.43 1.37
N ILE A 125 2.02 -10.61 2.66
CA ILE A 125 3.29 -11.08 3.21
C ILE A 125 3.04 -12.07 4.34
N THR A 126 3.70 -13.23 4.28
CA THR A 126 3.95 -14.11 5.42
C THR A 126 5.46 -14.18 5.64
N PRO A 127 5.99 -13.57 6.72
CA PRO A 127 7.40 -13.66 7.05
C PRO A 127 7.79 -15.11 7.38
N GLY A 128 8.99 -15.53 7.01
CA GLY A 128 9.49 -16.85 7.36
C GLY A 128 9.72 -16.99 8.86
N GLY A 129 9.06 -17.96 9.48
CA GLY A 129 9.21 -18.33 10.89
C GLY A 129 8.22 -19.43 11.30
N LEU A 130 8.60 -20.30 12.25
CA LEU A 130 7.78 -21.41 12.80
C LEU A 130 7.27 -22.46 11.79
N GLY A 131 7.96 -22.65 10.66
CA GLY A 131 7.68 -23.75 9.72
C GLY A 131 6.80 -23.39 8.51
N GLU A 132 6.30 -22.16 8.40
CA GLU A 132 5.37 -21.75 7.33
C GLU A 132 6.06 -21.31 6.01
N GLY A 133 7.38 -21.11 6.02
CA GLY A 133 8.13 -20.56 4.89
C GLY A 133 7.80 -19.10 4.58
N SER A 134 8.75 -18.34 4.04
CA SER A 134 8.47 -16.96 3.61
C SER A 134 7.73 -16.97 2.28
N LYS A 135 6.57 -16.32 2.20
CA LYS A 135 5.87 -16.08 0.93
C LYS A 135 5.32 -14.66 0.86
N TRP A 136 5.29 -14.12 -0.35
CA TRP A 136 4.71 -12.81 -0.60
C TRP A 136 4.19 -12.70 -2.03
N VAL A 137 3.24 -11.80 -2.22
CA VAL A 137 2.72 -11.45 -3.54
C VAL A 137 2.37 -9.96 -3.60
N VAL A 138 2.60 -9.37 -4.76
CA VAL A 138 2.18 -8.00 -5.08
C VAL A 138 0.91 -8.07 -5.90
N VAL A 139 -0.15 -7.42 -5.42
CA VAL A 139 -1.47 -7.46 -6.02
C VAL A 139 -2.00 -6.07 -6.30
N MET A 140 -2.83 -5.99 -7.34
CA MET A 140 -3.68 -4.83 -7.58
C MET A 140 -4.89 -4.90 -6.64
N PRO A 141 -5.20 -3.85 -5.86
CA PRO A 141 -6.46 -3.78 -5.15
C PRO A 141 -7.64 -3.83 -6.12
N LYS A 142 -8.59 -4.75 -5.91
CA LYS A 142 -9.67 -5.08 -6.85
C LYS A 142 -10.53 -3.85 -7.20
N GLU A 143 -10.75 -2.99 -6.22
CA GLU A 143 -11.51 -1.73 -6.34
C GLU A 143 -10.90 -0.74 -7.33
N MET A 144 -9.61 -0.85 -7.60
CA MET A 144 -8.91 0.05 -8.50
C MET A 144 -9.03 -0.38 -9.97
N ILE A 145 -9.30 -1.66 -10.22
CA ILE A 145 -9.37 -2.24 -11.58
C ILE A 145 -10.35 -1.46 -12.49
N PRO A 146 -11.59 -1.12 -12.08
CA PRO A 146 -12.52 -0.41 -12.96
C PRO A 146 -12.06 1.02 -13.29
N ARG A 147 -11.51 1.72 -12.30
CA ARG A 147 -11.03 3.11 -12.43
C ARG A 147 -9.89 3.22 -13.44
N TYR A 148 -9.05 2.22 -13.42
CA TYR A 148 -7.83 2.15 -14.18
C TYR A 148 -8.01 1.64 -15.61
N LYS A 149 -9.13 0.97 -15.91
CA LYS A 149 -9.40 0.27 -17.18
C LYS A 149 -9.13 1.09 -18.46
N PRO A 150 -9.44 2.40 -18.55
CA PRO A 150 -9.05 3.21 -19.70
C PRO A 150 -7.56 3.56 -19.62
N GLY A 151 -6.72 2.93 -20.44
CA GLY A 151 -5.29 3.23 -20.54
C GLY A 151 -4.38 2.45 -19.57
N TRP A 152 -4.88 1.41 -18.90
CA TRP A 152 -4.05 0.57 -18.03
C TRP A 152 -3.05 -0.31 -18.80
N PRO A 153 -1.86 -0.57 -18.24
CA PRO A 153 -0.98 -1.66 -18.69
C PRO A 153 -1.71 -3.01 -18.77
N THR A 154 -1.32 -3.90 -19.69
CA THR A 154 -1.87 -5.28 -19.68
C THR A 154 -1.51 -6.00 -18.36
N GLN A 155 -2.12 -7.16 -18.08
CA GLN A 155 -1.71 -7.97 -16.91
C GLN A 155 -0.22 -8.31 -16.97
N GLN A 156 0.32 -8.57 -18.16
CA GLN A 156 1.74 -8.83 -18.36
C GLN A 156 2.58 -7.59 -18.00
N ASP A 157 2.20 -6.41 -18.49
CA ASP A 157 2.90 -5.16 -18.19
C ASP A 157 2.85 -4.83 -16.69
N TRP A 158 1.73 -5.11 -16.03
CA TRP A 158 1.60 -4.99 -14.58
C TRP A 158 2.55 -5.93 -13.83
N VAL A 159 2.64 -7.20 -14.25
CA VAL A 159 3.57 -8.17 -13.64
C VAL A 159 5.01 -7.73 -13.86
N VAL A 160 5.37 -7.29 -15.06
CA VAL A 160 6.72 -6.79 -15.36
C VAL A 160 7.04 -5.58 -14.50
N TRP A 161 6.12 -4.62 -14.43
CA TRP A 161 6.29 -3.39 -13.67
C TRP A 161 6.42 -3.67 -12.16
N THR A 162 5.55 -4.50 -11.60
CA THR A 162 5.61 -4.88 -10.18
C THR A 162 6.86 -5.68 -9.82
N ARG A 163 7.52 -6.33 -10.78
CA ARG A 163 8.83 -6.99 -10.57
C ARG A 163 10.03 -6.07 -10.70
N SER A 164 9.86 -4.88 -11.27
CA SER A 164 10.97 -3.93 -11.51
C SER A 164 11.38 -3.11 -10.27
N PHE A 165 10.67 -3.27 -9.15
CA PHE A 165 10.90 -2.51 -7.92
C PHE A 165 10.68 -3.38 -6.68
N ASP A 166 11.45 -3.13 -5.62
CA ASP A 166 11.39 -3.91 -4.38
C ASP A 166 10.25 -3.44 -3.46
N TRP A 167 9.02 -3.77 -3.83
CA TRP A 167 7.82 -3.48 -3.03
C TRP A 167 7.82 -4.18 -1.68
N LEU A 168 8.45 -5.35 -1.60
CA LEU A 168 8.53 -6.12 -0.36
C LEU A 168 9.30 -5.32 0.70
N SER A 169 10.45 -4.73 0.34
CA SER A 169 11.22 -3.89 1.26
C SER A 169 10.44 -2.67 1.73
N ILE A 170 9.60 -2.06 0.88
CA ILE A 170 8.70 -0.98 1.31
C ILE A 170 7.69 -1.52 2.33
N GLY A 171 7.01 -2.63 2.01
CA GLY A 171 5.95 -3.21 2.84
C GLY A 171 6.43 -3.71 4.20
N VAL A 172 7.57 -4.43 4.24
CA VAL A 172 8.21 -4.90 5.47
C VAL A 172 8.53 -3.75 6.42
N GLY A 173 8.94 -2.61 5.87
CA GLY A 173 9.22 -1.42 6.66
C GLY A 173 8.01 -0.94 7.48
N PHE A 174 6.79 -1.03 6.93
CA PHE A 174 5.56 -0.70 7.66
C PHE A 174 5.18 -1.76 8.68
N ILE A 175 5.41 -3.05 8.39
CA ILE A 175 5.16 -4.13 9.35
C ILE A 175 6.06 -3.97 10.57
N ARG A 176 7.34 -3.65 10.39
CA ARG A 176 8.26 -3.39 11.51
C ARG A 176 7.78 -2.24 12.37
N GLU A 177 7.45 -1.11 11.75
CA GLU A 177 6.95 0.07 12.45
C GLU A 177 5.66 -0.21 13.24
N MET A 178 4.75 -1.02 12.67
CA MET A 178 3.58 -1.49 13.40
C MET A 178 3.98 -2.31 14.63
N LEU A 179 4.88 -3.28 14.49
CA LEU A 179 5.31 -4.15 15.58
C LEU A 179 6.02 -3.37 16.69
N ASP A 180 6.82 -2.35 16.33
CA ASP A 180 7.51 -1.48 17.28
C ASP A 180 6.54 -0.53 18.03
N SER A 181 5.35 -0.30 17.47
CA SER A 181 4.32 0.59 18.04
C SER A 181 3.29 -0.13 18.92
N LEU A 182 3.35 -1.46 19.01
CA LEU A 182 2.40 -2.32 19.75
C LEU A 182 3.02 -2.89 21.02
#